data_AF-A0A9P5GWN6-F1
#
_entry.id   AF-A0A9P5GWN6-F1
#
_cell.length_a   1.000
_cell.length_b   1.000
_cell.length_c   1.000
_cell.angle_alpha   90.00
_cell.angle_beta   90.00
_cell.angle_gamma   90.00
#
_symmetry.space_group_name_H-M   'P 1'
#
loop_
_entity.id
_entity.type
_entity.pdbx_description
1 polymer ?
#
loop_
_entity_poly.entity_id
_entity_poly.type
_entity_poly.pdbx_seq_one_letter_code
_entity_poly.pdbx_strand_id
1 'polypeptide(L)'
;MAEEQPRFVLTLEGLWILDDTGKNLKFLSEEELNQNTIETTDDTIPREPPAEVITQYLSTLTPLQKKMHDGLRDLGWNDAAIHNLLTILEDAQRYNCAKLRQKGYAETEIQRLDALGNQDVMDFSHLKRGVASTADEDYQLQLYLLDEVKRRRLIILGEE
;
A
#
# COMPACT_ATOMS: atom_id res chain seq x y z
N MET A 1 -18.57 49.93 -13.28
CA MET A 1 -18.36 49.25 -11.99
C MET A 1 -18.27 47.77 -12.30
N ALA A 2 -17.09 47.17 -12.11
CA ALA A 2 -16.86 45.77 -12.42
C ALA A 2 -17.18 44.94 -11.17
N GLU A 3 -18.04 43.94 -11.32
CA GLU A 3 -18.34 42.96 -10.28
C GLU A 3 -17.14 42.02 -10.12
N GLU A 4 -16.47 42.06 -8.96
CA GLU A 4 -15.50 41.03 -8.58
C GLU A 4 -16.27 39.73 -8.28
N GLN A 5 -16.13 38.74 -9.16
CA GLN A 5 -16.56 37.37 -8.85
C GLN A 5 -15.74 36.85 -7.66
N PRO A 6 -16.36 36.17 -6.68
CA PRO A 6 -15.62 35.53 -5.61
C PRO A 6 -14.71 34.46 -6.22
N ARG A 7 -13.40 34.60 -5.97
CA ARG A 7 -12.43 33.55 -6.28
C ARG A 7 -12.87 32.29 -5.55
N PHE A 8 -13.32 31.29 -6.31
CA PHE A 8 -13.47 29.94 -5.80
C PHE A 8 -12.11 29.52 -5.25
N VAL A 9 -12.00 29.41 -3.93
CA VAL A 9 -10.92 28.67 -3.31
C VAL A 9 -11.22 27.21 -3.67
N LEU A 10 -10.54 26.70 -4.69
CA LEU A 10 -10.45 25.26 -4.91
C LEU A 10 -9.79 24.71 -3.65
N THR A 11 -10.62 24.17 -2.74
CA THR A 11 -10.13 23.28 -1.69
C THR A 11 -9.45 22.14 -2.42
N LEU A 12 -8.12 22.09 -2.39
CA LEU A 12 -7.38 20.91 -2.79
C LEU A 12 -7.84 19.78 -1.88
N GLU A 13 -8.67 18.88 -2.43
CA GLU A 13 -9.07 17.64 -1.79
C GLU A 13 -7.80 16.77 -1.64
N GLY A 14 -7.56 16.25 -0.44
CA GLY A 14 -6.33 15.51 -0.11
C GLY A 14 -6.34 14.94 1.31
N LEU A 15 -5.48 13.95 1.57
CA LEU A 15 -5.31 13.33 2.88
C LEU A 15 -4.01 13.77 3.55
N TRP A 16 -4.12 14.10 4.83
CA TRP A 16 -2.97 14.10 5.72
C TRP A 16 -2.69 12.65 6.15
N ILE A 17 -1.57 12.10 5.69
CA ILE A 17 -1.06 10.78 6.06
C ILE A 17 0.15 10.93 6.99
N LEU A 18 0.48 9.88 7.75
CA LEU A 18 1.75 9.86 8.48
C LEU A 18 2.90 9.58 7.50
N ASP A 19 4.04 10.23 7.70
CA ASP A 19 5.27 9.92 6.99
C ASP A 19 5.82 8.53 7.38
N ASP A 20 6.86 8.07 6.69
CA ASP A 20 7.45 6.73 6.89
C ASP A 20 8.01 6.51 8.31
N THR A 21 8.15 7.59 9.09
CA THR A 21 8.59 7.53 10.49
C THR A 21 7.43 7.37 11.47
N GLY A 22 6.18 7.53 11.01
CA GLY A 22 4.97 7.51 11.83
C GLY A 22 4.84 8.71 12.77
N LYS A 23 5.69 9.74 12.61
CA LYS A 23 5.79 10.87 13.56
C LYS A 23 5.29 12.19 12.99
N ASN A 24 5.38 12.39 11.69
CA ASN A 24 4.95 13.63 11.06
C ASN A 24 3.77 13.40 10.12
N LEU A 25 2.93 14.42 9.97
CA LEU A 25 1.85 14.41 8.99
C LEU A 25 2.35 15.01 7.67
N LYS A 26 2.19 14.28 6.57
CA LYS A 26 2.41 14.72 5.19
C LYS A 26 1.05 14.84 4.50
N PHE A 27 0.81 15.97 3.85
CA PHE A 27 -0.34 16.13 2.98
C PHE A 27 -0.08 15.44 1.64
N LEU A 28 -1.02 14.61 1.20
CA LEU A 28 -1.09 14.05 -0.15
C LEU A 28 -2.38 14.54 -0.81
N SER A 29 -2.29 15.06 -2.03
CA SER A 29 -3.49 15.45 -2.79
C SER A 29 -4.28 14.21 -3.24
N GLU A 30 -5.56 14.39 -3.58
CA GLU A 30 -6.39 13.32 -4.12
C GLU A 30 -5.82 12.74 -5.42
N GLU A 31 -5.13 13.55 -6.23
CA GLU A 31 -4.40 13.06 -7.40
C GLU A 31 -3.23 12.15 -7.00
N GLU A 32 -2.46 12.49 -5.96
CA GLU A 32 -1.37 11.63 -5.45
C GLU A 32 -1.91 10.34 -4.81
N LEU A 33 -3.09 10.40 -4.20
CA LEU A 33 -3.79 9.22 -3.65
C LEU A 33 -4.35 8.33 -4.76
N ASN A 34 -4.89 8.92 -5.82
CA ASN A 34 -5.42 8.19 -6.97
C ASN A 34 -4.31 7.62 -7.85
N GLN A 35 -3.15 8.27 -7.94
CA GLN A 35 -1.95 7.68 -8.56
C GLN A 35 -1.44 6.45 -7.80
N ASN A 36 -1.59 6.42 -6.47
CA ASN A 36 -1.31 5.22 -5.66
C ASN A 36 -2.45 4.19 -5.70
N THR A 37 -3.59 4.53 -6.28
CA THR A 37 -4.72 3.63 -6.52
C THR A 37 -4.48 2.91 -7.85
N ILE A 38 -3.42 2.09 -7.90
CA ILE A 38 -3.02 1.21 -9.02
C ILE A 38 -3.71 1.58 -10.34
N GLU A 39 -3.27 2.68 -10.97
CA GLU A 39 -3.48 2.82 -12.40
C GLU A 39 -2.59 1.74 -13.04
N THR A 40 -3.23 0.65 -13.46
CA THR A 40 -2.68 -0.29 -14.45
C THR A 40 -2.45 0.49 -15.75
N THR A 41 -1.41 1.31 -15.77
CA THR A 41 -0.80 1.81 -16.99
C THR A 41 0.24 0.78 -17.42
N ASP A 42 0.11 0.36 -18.67
CA ASP A 42 0.76 -0.78 -19.33
C ASP A 42 2.31 -0.73 -19.39
N ASP A 43 2.96 0.22 -18.68
CA ASP A 43 4.38 0.57 -18.89
C ASP A 43 5.19 0.96 -17.64
N THR A 44 4.67 0.83 -16.42
CA THR A 44 5.50 1.10 -15.22
C THR A 44 6.04 -0.19 -14.61
N ILE A 45 7.13 -0.69 -15.18
CA ILE A 45 8.11 -1.48 -14.42
C ILE A 45 8.43 -0.66 -13.17
N PRO A 46 8.15 -1.14 -11.93
CA PRO A 46 8.57 -0.44 -10.74
C PRO A 46 10.08 -0.27 -10.82
N ARG A 47 10.55 0.97 -10.94
CA ARG A 47 11.96 1.30 -11.03
C ARG A 47 12.64 0.63 -9.83
N GLU A 48 13.51 -0.35 -10.07
CA GLU A 48 14.12 -1.12 -8.99
C GLU A 48 14.70 -0.15 -7.96
N PRO A 49 14.25 -0.20 -6.70
CA PRO A 49 14.76 0.70 -5.68
C PRO A 49 16.27 0.48 -5.53
N PRO A 50 17.04 1.53 -5.19
CA PRO A 50 18.46 1.35 -4.91
C PRO A 50 18.69 0.27 -3.84
N ALA A 51 19.75 -0.51 -3.99
CA ALA A 51 20.05 -1.63 -3.10
C ALA A 51 20.18 -1.21 -1.63
N GLU A 52 20.65 0.02 -1.37
CA GLU A 52 20.74 0.61 -0.03
C GLU A 52 19.36 0.80 0.59
N VAL A 53 18.37 1.23 -0.21
CA VAL A 53 16.98 1.44 0.24
C VAL A 53 16.36 0.10 0.63
N ILE A 54 16.54 -0.92 -0.21
CA ILE A 54 16.06 -2.28 0.06
C ILE A 54 16.70 -2.82 1.34
N THR A 55 18.03 -2.71 1.47
CA THR A 55 18.76 -3.20 2.65
C THR A 55 18.29 -2.50 3.93
N GLN A 56 18.10 -1.19 3.87
CA GLN A 56 17.60 -0.41 4.99
C GLN A 56 16.19 -0.84 5.37
N TYR A 57 15.28 -0.94 4.40
CA TYR A 57 13.90 -1.38 4.62
C TYR A 57 13.86 -2.78 5.27
N LEU A 58 14.60 -3.74 4.72
CA LEU A 58 14.67 -5.11 5.23
C LEU A 58 15.21 -5.18 6.67
N SER A 59 16.09 -4.26 7.06
CA SER A 59 16.59 -4.17 8.44
C SER A 59 15.52 -3.73 9.46
N THR A 60 14.49 -3.01 9.00
CA THR A 60 13.43 -2.45 9.84
C THR A 60 12.14 -3.27 9.90
N LEU A 61 12.10 -4.41 9.21
CA LEU A 61 10.89 -5.25 9.16
C LEU A 61 10.41 -5.66 10.55
N THR A 62 9.10 -5.55 10.75
CA THR A 62 8.42 -6.12 11.92
C THR A 62 8.53 -7.65 11.92
N PRO A 63 8.34 -8.32 13.07
CA PRO A 63 8.37 -9.79 13.13
C PRO A 63 7.39 -10.47 12.16
N LEU A 64 6.23 -9.87 11.90
CA LEU A 64 5.26 -10.38 10.93
C LEU A 64 5.78 -10.22 9.50
N GLN A 65 6.29 -9.05 9.13
CA GLN A 65 6.84 -8.81 7.80
C GLN A 65 8.08 -9.68 7.53
N LYS A 66 8.90 -9.96 8.54
CA LYS A 66 10.01 -10.93 8.42
C LYS A 66 9.51 -12.31 8.03
N LYS A 67 8.42 -12.79 8.64
CA LYS A 67 7.81 -14.07 8.24
C LYS A 67 7.30 -14.05 6.80
N MET A 68 6.67 -12.95 6.36
CA MET A 68 6.24 -12.81 4.98
C MET A 68 7.44 -12.80 4.02
N HIS A 69 8.47 -12.03 4.36
CA HIS A 69 9.73 -11.97 3.60
C HIS A 69 10.36 -13.35 3.43
N ASP A 70 10.52 -14.09 4.53
CA ASP A 70 11.13 -15.42 4.49
C ASP A 70 10.29 -16.39 3.66
N GLY A 71 8.96 -16.37 3.81
CA GLY A 71 8.05 -17.19 3.01
C GLY A 71 8.10 -16.87 1.51
N LEU A 72 8.16 -15.59 1.13
CA LEU A 72 8.30 -15.18 -0.26
C LEU A 72 9.68 -15.56 -0.83
N ARG A 73 10.74 -15.46 -0.03
CA ARG A 73 12.08 -15.89 -0.41
C ARG A 73 12.13 -17.39 -0.71
N ASP A 74 11.49 -18.20 0.12
CA ASP A 74 11.35 -19.66 -0.09
C ASP A 74 10.59 -19.99 -1.38
N LEU A 75 9.73 -19.07 -1.85
CA LEU A 75 9.01 -19.16 -3.12
C LEU A 75 9.80 -18.64 -4.33
N GLY A 76 11.07 -18.26 -4.14
CA GLY A 76 11.97 -17.84 -5.21
C GLY A 76 11.95 -16.34 -5.51
N TRP A 77 11.37 -15.52 -4.63
CA TRP A 77 11.37 -14.07 -4.80
C TRP A 77 12.73 -13.47 -4.43
N ASN A 78 13.13 -12.42 -5.16
CA ASN A 78 14.30 -11.62 -4.82
C ASN A 78 13.91 -10.45 -3.90
N ASP A 79 14.91 -9.91 -3.19
CA ASP A 79 14.72 -8.88 -2.17
C ASP A 79 14.04 -7.60 -2.72
N ALA A 80 14.29 -7.24 -3.99
CA ALA A 80 13.65 -6.09 -4.64
C ALA A 80 12.16 -6.30 -4.89
N ALA A 81 11.77 -7.48 -5.38
CA ALA A 81 10.38 -7.84 -5.60
C ALA A 81 9.61 -7.96 -4.28
N ILE A 82 10.25 -8.53 -3.25
CA ILE A 82 9.67 -8.61 -1.90
C ILE A 82 9.47 -7.21 -1.32
N HIS A 83 10.48 -6.34 -1.43
CA HIS A 83 10.36 -4.93 -1.02
C HIS A 83 9.14 -4.28 -1.65
N ASN A 84 9.04 -4.32 -2.99
CA ASN A 84 7.94 -3.67 -3.71
C ASN A 84 6.56 -4.19 -3.27
N LEU A 85 6.41 -5.52 -3.14
CA LEU A 85 5.16 -6.12 -2.65
C LEU A 85 4.80 -5.62 -1.25
N LEU A 86 5.75 -5.66 -0.31
CA LEU A 86 5.47 -5.22 1.06
C LEU A 86 5.17 -3.73 1.13
N THR A 87 5.87 -2.88 0.36
CA THR A 87 5.59 -1.45 0.27
C THR A 87 4.17 -1.18 -0.25
N ILE A 88 3.73 -1.84 -1.32
CA ILE A 88 2.37 -1.69 -1.86
C ILE A 88 1.32 -2.04 -0.78
N LEU A 89 1.52 -3.14 -0.06
CA LEU A 89 0.62 -3.56 1.00
C LEU A 89 0.60 -2.56 2.17
N GLU A 90 1.75 -2.01 2.55
CA GLU A 90 1.85 -0.96 3.56
C GLU A 90 1.12 0.32 3.14
N ASP A 91 1.30 0.76 1.90
CA ASP A 91 0.68 1.98 1.40
C ASP A 91 -0.85 1.84 1.31
N ALA A 92 -1.35 0.70 0.85
CA ALA A 92 -2.78 0.40 0.89
C ALA A 92 -3.33 0.43 2.33
N GLN A 93 -2.56 -0.07 3.30
CA GLN A 93 -2.94 -0.04 4.70
C GLN A 93 -2.97 1.38 5.26
N ARG A 94 -1.93 2.18 4.99
CA ARG A 94 -1.84 3.59 5.39
C ARG A 94 -3.01 4.39 4.82
N TYR A 95 -3.37 4.15 3.57
CA TYR A 95 -4.53 4.75 2.91
C TYR A 95 -5.83 4.44 3.67
N ASN A 96 -6.08 3.16 3.99
CA ASN A 96 -7.29 2.76 4.72
C ASN A 96 -7.37 3.41 6.11
N CYS A 97 -6.26 3.42 6.86
CA CYS A 97 -6.18 4.08 8.16
C CYS A 97 -6.43 5.59 8.05
N ALA A 98 -5.90 6.24 7.01
CA ALA A 98 -6.12 7.66 6.77
C ALA A 98 -7.59 7.96 6.41
N LYS A 99 -8.26 7.11 5.63
CA LYS A 99 -9.71 7.20 5.37
C LYS A 99 -10.55 7.07 6.65
N LEU A 100 -10.19 6.19 7.58
CA LEU A 100 -10.86 6.11 8.88
C LEU A 100 -10.71 7.40 9.69
N ARG A 101 -9.52 8.01 9.69
CA ARG A 101 -9.30 9.31 10.36
C ARG A 101 -10.19 10.39 9.76
N GLN A 102 -10.32 10.44 8.44
CA GLN A 102 -11.25 11.37 7.77
C GLN A 102 -12.71 11.15 8.18
N LYS A 103 -13.11 9.90 8.39
CA LYS A 103 -14.46 9.54 8.89
C LYS A 103 -14.66 9.84 10.38
N GLY A 104 -13.63 10.33 11.09
CA GLY A 104 -13.71 10.70 12.51
C GLY A 104 -13.55 9.54 13.49
N TYR A 105 -13.01 8.39 13.05
CA TYR A 105 -12.73 7.28 13.95
C TYR A 105 -11.62 7.62 14.94
N ALA A 106 -11.74 7.14 16.17
CA ALA A 106 -10.72 7.30 17.20
C ALA A 106 -9.48 6.44 16.88
N GLU A 107 -8.29 6.92 17.26
CA GLU A 107 -7.02 6.22 16.94
C GLU A 107 -6.95 4.80 17.52
N THR A 108 -7.55 4.55 18.69
CA THR A 108 -7.61 3.21 19.28
C THR A 108 -8.47 2.24 18.45
N GLU A 109 -9.52 2.75 17.82
CA GLU A 109 -10.37 1.95 16.93
C GLU A 109 -9.67 1.70 15.59
N ILE A 110 -8.97 2.70 15.06
CA ILE A 110 -8.14 2.56 13.86
C ILE A 110 -7.06 1.51 14.06
N GLN A 111 -6.34 1.53 15.19
CA GLN A 111 -5.32 0.52 15.51
C GLN A 111 -5.90 -0.89 15.61
N ARG A 112 -7.12 -1.03 16.15
CA ARG A 112 -7.82 -2.32 16.21
C ARG A 112 -8.15 -2.84 14.82
N LEU A 113 -8.72 -1.99 13.97
CA LEU A 113 -9.07 -2.33 12.59
C LEU A 113 -7.82 -2.59 11.73
N ASP A 114 -6.75 -1.83 11.95
CA ASP A 114 -5.44 -2.02 11.33
C ASP A 114 -4.85 -3.40 11.65
N ALA A 115 -4.86 -3.76 12.94
CA ALA A 115 -4.41 -5.08 13.37
C ALA A 115 -5.27 -6.21 12.77
N LEU A 116 -6.58 -6.02 12.68
CA LEU A 116 -7.50 -6.97 12.02
C LEU A 116 -7.24 -7.10 10.51
N GLY A 117 -7.02 -5.98 9.82
CA GLY A 117 -6.70 -5.99 8.39
C GLY A 117 -5.39 -6.71 8.07
N ASN A 118 -4.42 -6.66 8.98
CA ASN A 118 -3.14 -7.36 8.85
C ASN A 118 -3.18 -8.83 9.33
N GLN A 119 -4.33 -9.33 9.83
CA GLN A 119 -4.49 -10.76 10.10
C GLN A 119 -4.62 -11.55 8.81
N ASP A 120 -4.07 -12.77 8.83
CA ASP A 120 -4.15 -13.80 7.79
C ASP A 120 -3.48 -13.49 6.45
N VAL A 121 -2.63 -12.46 6.39
CA VAL A 121 -1.79 -12.13 5.21
C VAL A 121 -0.57 -13.06 5.15
N MET A 122 -0.76 -14.35 4.87
CA MET A 122 0.36 -15.30 4.86
C MET A 122 0.31 -16.40 3.79
N ASP A 123 -0.76 -16.52 3.00
CA ASP A 123 -0.78 -17.50 1.91
C ASP A 123 -0.24 -16.91 0.61
N PHE A 124 1.05 -17.12 0.37
CA PHE A 124 1.73 -16.75 -0.87
C PHE A 124 1.93 -17.95 -1.81
N SER A 125 1.34 -19.11 -1.53
CA SER A 125 1.66 -20.36 -2.24
C SER A 125 1.44 -20.31 -3.76
N HIS A 126 0.51 -19.47 -4.21
CA HIS A 126 0.19 -19.23 -5.61
C HIS A 126 1.16 -18.25 -6.32
N LEU A 127 2.03 -17.58 -5.57
CA LEU A 127 3.01 -16.61 -6.08
C LEU A 127 4.39 -17.22 -6.35
N LYS A 128 4.49 -18.54 -6.51
CA LYS A 128 5.77 -19.20 -6.74
C LYS A 128 6.42 -18.74 -8.05
N ARG A 129 7.68 -18.29 -7.99
CA ARG A 129 8.46 -17.84 -9.15
C ARG A 129 9.34 -18.94 -9.74
N GLY A 130 9.70 -18.80 -11.01
CA GLY A 130 10.55 -19.72 -11.77
C GLY A 130 9.83 -20.96 -12.29
N VAL A 131 8.49 -20.98 -12.26
CA VAL A 131 7.67 -22.12 -12.72
C VAL A 131 6.89 -21.80 -13.99
N ALA A 132 6.51 -20.54 -14.18
CA ALA A 132 5.73 -20.06 -15.32
C ALA A 132 6.50 -18.99 -16.11
N SER A 133 5.87 -18.40 -17.13
CA SER A 133 6.44 -17.24 -17.80
C SER A 133 6.43 -16.02 -16.87
N THR A 134 7.34 -15.06 -17.06
CA THR A 134 7.37 -13.82 -16.26
C THR A 134 6.03 -13.06 -16.33
N ALA A 135 5.37 -13.07 -17.49
CA ALA A 135 4.07 -12.44 -17.66
C ALA A 135 2.97 -13.10 -16.81
N ASP A 136 3.00 -14.44 -16.70
CA ASP A 136 2.04 -15.17 -15.85
C ASP A 136 2.30 -14.88 -14.36
N GLU A 137 3.57 -14.81 -13.96
CA GLU A 137 3.96 -14.49 -12.58
C GLU A 137 3.52 -13.07 -12.18
N ASP A 138 3.72 -12.09 -13.07
CA ASP A 138 3.29 -10.71 -12.85
C ASP A 138 1.76 -10.60 -12.82
N TYR A 139 1.06 -11.36 -13.67
CA TYR A 139 -0.40 -11.42 -13.64
C TYR A 139 -0.93 -12.01 -12.32
N GLN A 140 -0.35 -13.12 -11.84
CA GLN A 140 -0.71 -13.70 -10.54
C GLN A 140 -0.47 -12.73 -9.38
N LEU A 141 0.65 -12.00 -9.42
CA LEU A 141 0.93 -10.96 -8.44
C LEU A 141 -0.12 -9.85 -8.45
N GLN A 142 -0.52 -9.37 -9.63
CA GLN A 142 -1.54 -8.34 -9.76
C GLN A 142 -2.89 -8.80 -9.19
N LEU A 143 -3.30 -10.03 -9.49
CA LEU A 143 -4.53 -10.62 -8.94
C LEU A 143 -4.47 -10.70 -7.41
N TYR A 144 -3.36 -11.19 -6.86
CA TYR A 144 -3.17 -11.25 -5.42
C TYR A 144 -3.28 -9.87 -4.76
N LEU A 145 -2.58 -8.88 -5.31
CA LEU A 145 -2.61 -7.50 -4.80
C LEU A 145 -4.02 -6.94 -4.83
N LEU A 146 -4.76 -7.15 -5.92
CA LEU A 146 -6.14 -6.68 -6.06
C LEU A 146 -7.04 -7.30 -4.97
N ASP A 147 -6.97 -8.61 -4.79
CA ASP A 147 -7.81 -9.33 -3.84
C ASP A 147 -7.44 -8.96 -2.39
N GLU A 148 -6.16 -8.82 -2.09
CA GLU A 148 -5.69 -8.46 -0.76
C GLU A 148 -6.06 -7.01 -0.38
N VAL A 149 -5.94 -6.07 -1.32
CA VAL A 149 -6.37 -4.68 -1.10
C VAL A 149 -7.89 -4.61 -0.87
N LYS A 150 -8.68 -5.34 -1.65
CA LYS A 150 -10.13 -5.45 -1.46
C LYS A 150 -10.49 -6.04 -0.11
N ARG A 151 -9.85 -7.15 0.28
CA ARG A 151 -10.07 -7.81 1.58
C ARG A 151 -9.79 -6.84 2.74
N ARG A 152 -8.66 -6.14 2.71
CA ARG A 152 -8.31 -5.14 3.74
C ARG A 152 -9.30 -3.99 3.77
N ARG A 153 -9.70 -3.47 2.62
CA ARG A 153 -10.70 -2.40 2.53
C ARG A 153 -12.03 -2.84 3.13
N LEU A 154 -12.48 -4.06 2.84
CA LEU A 154 -13.70 -4.61 3.43
C LEU A 154 -13.61 -4.75 4.94
N ILE A 155 -12.50 -5.29 5.47
CA ILE A 155 -12.30 -5.49 6.91
C ILE A 155 -12.18 -4.15 7.66
N ILE A 156 -11.46 -3.18 7.10
CA ILE A 156 -11.10 -1.94 7.79
C ILE A 156 -12.15 -0.86 7.58
N LEU A 157 -12.65 -0.71 6.35
CA LEU A 157 -13.57 0.37 5.97
C LEU A 157 -15.02 -0.10 5.83
N GLY A 158 -15.28 -1.40 5.73
CA GLY A 158 -16.60 -1.95 5.42
C GLY A 158 -17.06 -1.66 3.99
N GLU A 159 -16.11 -1.42 3.07
CA GLU A 159 -16.35 -1.04 1.67
C GLU A 159 -15.88 -2.17 0.74
N GLU A 160 -16.64 -2.43 -0.34
CA GLU A 160 -16.29 -3.37 -1.42
C GLU A 160 -15.39 -2.74 -2.49
#